data_AF-A0A928CLE5-F1
#
_entry.id   AF-A0A928CLE5-F1
#
_cell.length_a   1.000
_cell.length_b   1.000
_cell.length_c   1.000
_cell.angle_alpha   90.00
_cell.angle_beta   90.00
_cell.angle_gamma   90.00
#
_symmetry.space_group_name_H-M   'P 1'
#
loop_
_entity.id
_entity.type
_entity.pdbx_description
1 polymer ?
#
loop_
_entity_poly.entity_id
_entity_poly.type
_entity_poly.pdbx_seq_one_letter_code
_entity_poly.pdbx_strand_id
1 'polypeptide(L)'
;MKNKIYKRLQEINGNIWDILTENSEGDCQIAKIKERFDFFIKKSFLDGNPYLPSLSGCEANSFGFYNTTFKRFYDRYFSESFGLKNKLDSYIQKAYDEGQGNEFTTGKFYSVASSSRFAVSNFSYNCNDVIKVIDSIKINGVKKNVNIEFEKELNVFAQDKSKISKPQMDVFLAGEEKYFVEVKCHEILDSHKNIELKWRYTECPDFEQLPIKKELLEKKRITNSKGNEEEYITISGNLLTAKDFGCELKTFHFDFKQFLCHLLGILNESKGEKVHFYYLFYKNELFIENEGTRLYEDLEAELKNIFSVFSDLFPTIEFGFMYNDKFDTLSEIRNNFSC
;
A
#
# COMPACT_ATOMS: atom_id res chain seq x y z
N MET A 1 -23.27 -13.10 -1.42
CA MET A 1 -23.00 -12.95 -2.87
C MET A 1 -21.57 -13.33 -3.24
N LYS A 2 -20.53 -12.73 -2.63
CA LYS A 2 -19.10 -13.10 -2.83
C LYS A 2 -18.78 -14.60 -2.73
N ASN A 3 -19.48 -15.34 -1.85
CA ASN A 3 -19.28 -16.78 -1.67
C ASN A 3 -19.65 -17.66 -2.89
N LYS A 4 -20.46 -17.19 -3.85
CA LYS A 4 -20.89 -18.03 -5.00
C LYS A 4 -19.81 -18.12 -6.09
N ILE A 5 -19.15 -17.00 -6.42
CA ILE A 5 -18.10 -16.95 -7.45
C ILE A 5 -16.90 -17.80 -7.03
N TYR A 6 -16.43 -17.64 -5.79
CA TYR A 6 -15.25 -18.37 -5.30
C TYR A 6 -15.50 -19.87 -5.11
N LYS A 7 -16.70 -20.27 -4.67
CA LYS A 7 -17.07 -21.69 -4.58
C LYS A 7 -17.08 -22.34 -5.98
N ARG A 8 -17.61 -21.63 -6.98
CA ARG A 8 -17.63 -22.09 -8.37
C ARG A 8 -16.24 -22.14 -9.01
N LEU A 9 -15.34 -21.20 -8.65
CA LEU A 9 -13.94 -21.21 -9.07
C LEU A 9 -13.13 -22.36 -8.45
N GLN A 10 -13.50 -22.86 -7.26
CA GLN A 10 -12.88 -24.04 -6.65
C GLN A 10 -13.39 -25.36 -7.26
N GLU A 11 -14.64 -25.38 -7.70
CA GLU A 11 -15.31 -26.58 -8.23
C GLU A 11 -14.99 -26.85 -9.71
N ILE A 12 -14.67 -25.80 -10.48
CA ILE A 12 -14.43 -25.91 -11.93
C ILE A 12 -12.93 -25.84 -12.18
N ASN A 13 -12.32 -27.01 -12.39
CA ASN A 13 -10.94 -27.21 -12.82
C ASN A 13 -10.71 -26.80 -14.30
N GLY A 14 -11.52 -25.87 -14.82
CA GLY A 14 -11.62 -25.45 -16.22
C GLY A 14 -11.09 -24.04 -16.48
N ASN A 15 -11.18 -23.59 -17.75
CA ASN A 15 -10.59 -22.33 -18.21
C ASN A 15 -11.26 -21.13 -17.52
N ILE A 16 -10.54 -20.55 -16.56
CA ILE A 16 -10.96 -19.49 -15.63
C ILE A 16 -11.58 -18.26 -16.30
N TRP A 17 -11.23 -18.02 -17.56
CA TRP A 17 -11.79 -16.95 -18.38
C TRP A 17 -13.31 -17.03 -18.46
N ASP A 18 -13.84 -18.23 -18.68
CA ASP A 18 -15.27 -18.43 -18.91
C ASP A 18 -16.09 -18.03 -17.66
N ILE A 19 -15.58 -18.25 -16.44
CA ILE A 19 -16.28 -17.88 -15.19
C ILE A 19 -16.15 -16.39 -14.86
N LEU A 20 -15.03 -15.77 -15.23
CA LEU A 20 -14.78 -14.34 -14.97
C LEU A 20 -15.49 -13.43 -15.99
N THR A 21 -15.92 -13.97 -17.15
CA THR A 21 -16.54 -13.19 -18.23
C THR A 21 -17.94 -13.66 -18.66
N GLU A 22 -18.40 -14.88 -18.35
CA GLU A 22 -19.74 -15.33 -18.73
C GLU A 22 -20.82 -14.91 -17.71
N ASN A 23 -21.94 -14.41 -18.24
CA ASN A 23 -23.23 -14.50 -17.57
C ASN A 23 -23.67 -15.97 -17.56
N SER A 24 -23.15 -16.76 -16.63
CA SER A 24 -23.65 -18.12 -16.46
C SER A 24 -25.12 -18.05 -16.04
N GLU A 25 -26.00 -18.85 -16.64
CA GLU A 25 -27.40 -18.97 -16.22
C GLU A 25 -27.50 -19.18 -14.69
N GLY A 26 -28.10 -18.19 -14.01
CA GLY A 26 -28.17 -18.08 -12.55
C GLY A 26 -27.66 -16.72 -12.03
N ASP A 27 -27.98 -16.39 -10.77
CA ASP A 27 -27.67 -15.10 -10.10
C ASP A 27 -26.15 -14.83 -9.85
N CYS A 28 -25.25 -15.31 -10.71
CA CYS A 28 -23.81 -15.09 -10.53
C CYS A 28 -23.40 -13.81 -11.27
N GLN A 29 -23.06 -12.76 -10.52
CA GLN A 29 -22.53 -11.51 -11.09
C GLN A 29 -21.10 -11.72 -11.60
N ILE A 30 -20.74 -10.98 -12.65
CA ILE A 30 -19.37 -10.87 -13.17
C ILE A 30 -18.42 -10.38 -12.05
N ALA A 31 -17.25 -11.00 -11.93
CA ALA A 31 -16.24 -10.62 -10.96
C ALA A 31 -15.72 -9.20 -11.21
N LYS A 32 -15.51 -8.42 -10.15
CA LYS A 32 -14.91 -7.08 -10.24
C LYS A 32 -13.43 -7.17 -10.58
N ILE A 33 -12.86 -6.11 -11.16
CA ILE A 33 -11.44 -6.03 -11.55
C ILE A 33 -10.49 -6.39 -10.38
N LYS A 34 -10.82 -5.96 -9.17
CA LYS A 34 -10.08 -6.29 -7.93
C LYS A 34 -10.11 -7.78 -7.61
N GLU A 35 -11.25 -8.42 -7.78
CA GLU A 35 -11.43 -9.87 -7.52
C GLU A 35 -10.66 -10.70 -8.55
N ARG A 36 -10.63 -10.24 -9.81
CA ARG A 36 -9.79 -10.84 -10.86
C ARG A 36 -8.30 -10.70 -10.54
N PHE A 37 -7.85 -9.50 -10.18
CA PHE A 37 -6.46 -9.24 -9.78
C PHE A 37 -6.00 -10.12 -8.61
N ASP A 38 -6.80 -10.15 -7.54
CA ASP A 38 -6.60 -10.97 -6.35
C ASP A 38 -6.44 -12.47 -6.72
N PHE A 39 -7.25 -12.94 -7.67
CA PHE A 39 -7.14 -14.29 -8.22
C PHE A 39 -5.85 -14.51 -9.02
N PHE A 40 -5.44 -13.58 -9.88
CA PHE A 40 -4.17 -13.69 -10.61
C PHE A 40 -2.95 -13.74 -9.70
N ILE A 41 -2.95 -12.97 -8.60
CA ILE A 41 -1.90 -13.07 -7.59
C ILE A 41 -1.91 -14.47 -6.96
N LYS A 42 -3.11 -15.05 -6.72
CA LYS A 42 -3.22 -16.39 -6.13
C LYS A 42 -2.56 -17.42 -7.02
N LYS A 43 -2.92 -17.38 -8.30
CA LYS A 43 -2.41 -18.31 -9.30
C LYS A 43 -0.90 -18.15 -9.45
N SER A 44 -0.42 -16.90 -9.55
CA SER A 44 1.02 -16.60 -9.62
C SER A 44 1.78 -17.15 -8.41
N PHE A 45 1.20 -17.07 -7.21
CA PHE A 45 1.79 -17.67 -6.01
C PHE A 45 1.89 -19.20 -6.10
N LEU A 46 0.79 -19.85 -6.48
CA LEU A 46 0.74 -21.31 -6.65
C LEU A 46 1.71 -21.80 -7.74
N ASP A 47 1.93 -20.98 -8.76
CA ASP A 47 2.87 -21.23 -9.86
C ASP A 47 4.34 -20.92 -9.46
N GLY A 48 4.61 -20.50 -8.22
CA GLY A 48 5.95 -20.36 -7.67
C GLY A 48 6.61 -18.99 -7.87
N ASN A 49 5.82 -17.91 -8.01
CA ASN A 49 6.37 -16.56 -8.20
C ASN A 49 7.21 -16.10 -6.97
N PRO A 50 8.47 -15.64 -7.18
CA PRO A 50 9.45 -15.36 -6.11
C PRO A 50 9.13 -14.16 -5.21
N TYR A 51 8.19 -13.29 -5.58
CA TYR A 51 7.92 -12.02 -4.87
C TYR A 51 6.98 -12.16 -3.67
N LEU A 52 6.59 -13.40 -3.36
CA LEU A 52 5.80 -13.75 -2.18
C LEU A 52 6.63 -14.74 -1.39
N PRO A 53 6.67 -14.68 -0.04
CA PRO A 53 7.55 -15.52 0.74
C PRO A 53 7.15 -16.98 0.50
N SER A 54 7.86 -17.63 -0.40
CA SER A 54 7.58 -19.00 -0.82
C SER A 54 8.06 -19.89 0.31
N LEU A 55 7.10 -20.54 0.95
CA LEU A 55 7.38 -21.65 1.83
C LEU A 55 7.10 -22.90 1.00
N SER A 56 8.14 -23.67 0.71
CA SER A 56 8.01 -24.93 0.01
C SER A 56 7.17 -25.91 0.84
N GLY A 57 6.14 -26.51 0.23
CA GLY A 57 5.42 -27.68 0.76
C GLY A 57 4.05 -27.41 1.39
N CYS A 58 3.13 -26.69 0.73
CA CYS A 58 1.88 -26.25 1.36
C CYS A 58 0.64 -26.63 0.55
N GLU A 59 -0.32 -27.29 1.20
CA GLU A 59 -1.69 -27.46 0.68
C GLU A 59 -2.52 -26.20 0.98
N ALA A 60 -2.91 -25.47 -0.06
CA ALA A 60 -3.61 -24.18 0.03
C ALA A 60 -5.13 -24.34 0.15
N ASN A 61 -5.63 -24.75 1.32
CA ASN A 61 -7.00 -25.26 1.44
C ASN A 61 -8.04 -24.34 2.11
N SER A 62 -7.82 -23.02 2.25
CA SER A 62 -8.89 -22.12 2.76
C SER A 62 -8.94 -20.75 2.10
N PHE A 63 -10.16 -20.27 1.82
CA PHE A 63 -10.40 -19.00 1.15
C PHE A 63 -11.19 -18.05 2.05
N GLY A 64 -10.44 -17.12 2.65
CA GLY A 64 -10.98 -15.91 3.28
C GLY A 64 -11.69 -16.06 4.63
N PHE A 65 -12.09 -14.92 5.17
CA PHE A 65 -12.78 -14.77 6.45
C PHE A 65 -13.48 -13.40 6.51
N TYR A 66 -14.51 -13.30 7.34
CA TYR A 66 -15.15 -12.02 7.63
C TYR A 66 -14.54 -11.40 8.88
N ASN A 67 -13.94 -10.22 8.75
CA ASN A 67 -13.47 -9.43 9.88
C ASN A 67 -14.63 -8.57 10.43
N THR A 68 -15.04 -8.85 11.67
CA THR A 68 -16.16 -8.17 12.34
C THR A 68 -15.82 -6.72 12.71
N THR A 69 -14.57 -6.43 13.12
CA THR A 69 -14.09 -5.08 13.48
C THR A 69 -14.20 -4.09 12.31
N PHE A 70 -13.87 -4.55 11.11
CA PHE A 70 -13.90 -3.72 9.89
C PHE A 70 -15.15 -3.96 9.03
N LYS A 71 -16.03 -4.87 9.44
CA LYS A 71 -17.21 -5.31 8.67
C LYS A 71 -16.88 -5.62 7.22
N ARG A 72 -15.73 -6.28 6.99
CA ARG A 72 -15.17 -6.54 5.66
C ARG A 72 -14.75 -7.99 5.54
N PHE A 73 -15.02 -8.60 4.38
CA PHE A 73 -14.48 -9.91 4.03
C PHE A 73 -13.09 -9.74 3.43
N TYR A 74 -12.15 -10.55 3.91
CA TYR A 74 -10.78 -10.62 3.43
C TYR A 74 -10.56 -12.00 2.87
N ASP A 75 -10.12 -12.08 1.62
CA ASP A 75 -9.69 -13.32 1.00
C ASP A 75 -8.31 -13.67 1.54
N ARG A 76 -8.08 -14.89 2.03
CA ARG A 76 -6.81 -15.36 2.59
C ARG A 76 -6.09 -16.29 1.62
N TYR A 77 -4.76 -16.21 1.57
CA TYR A 77 -3.93 -17.28 1.00
C TYR A 77 -3.55 -18.33 2.02
N PHE A 78 -3.30 -17.91 3.25
CA PHE A 78 -2.85 -18.78 4.33
C PHE A 78 -3.89 -18.77 5.44
N SER A 79 -4.18 -19.94 5.99
CA SER A 79 -4.90 -20.01 7.26
C SER A 79 -3.98 -19.56 8.41
N GLU A 80 -4.53 -19.10 9.52
CA GLU A 80 -3.74 -18.87 10.74
C GLU A 80 -3.06 -20.17 11.22
N SER A 81 -3.69 -21.33 10.97
CA SER A 81 -3.13 -22.65 11.25
C SER A 81 -1.87 -23.00 10.46
N PHE A 82 -1.52 -22.20 9.44
CA PHE A 82 -0.34 -22.41 8.62
C PHE A 82 0.98 -22.02 9.33
N GLY A 83 0.90 -21.23 10.41
CA GLY A 83 2.07 -20.88 11.20
C GLY A 83 3.06 -19.94 10.47
N LEU A 84 2.64 -19.23 9.42
CA LEU A 84 3.49 -18.23 8.74
C LEU A 84 4.06 -17.22 9.74
N LYS A 85 3.24 -16.74 10.69
CA LYS A 85 3.70 -15.88 11.78
C LYS A 85 4.90 -16.49 12.54
N ASN A 86 4.85 -17.79 12.84
CA ASN A 86 5.93 -18.49 13.56
C ASN A 86 7.21 -18.64 12.73
N LYS A 87 7.12 -18.49 11.41
CA LYS A 87 8.28 -18.50 10.51
C LYS A 87 8.89 -17.11 10.32
N LEU A 88 8.23 -16.05 10.76
CA LEU A 88 8.80 -14.70 10.74
C LEU A 88 9.71 -14.50 11.95
N ASP A 89 10.76 -13.70 11.81
CA ASP A 89 11.50 -13.22 12.97
C ASP A 89 10.55 -12.51 13.96
N SER A 90 10.78 -12.71 15.25
CA SER A 90 10.13 -12.03 16.37
C SER A 90 9.94 -10.53 16.18
N TYR A 91 10.93 -9.87 15.55
CA TYR A 91 10.85 -8.45 15.23
C TYR A 91 9.70 -8.13 14.27
N ILE A 92 9.60 -8.87 13.16
CA ILE A 92 8.53 -8.71 12.16
C ILE A 92 7.18 -9.06 12.80
N GLN A 93 7.14 -10.14 13.59
CA GLN A 93 5.91 -10.55 14.29
C GLN A 93 5.38 -9.42 15.17
N LYS A 94 6.26 -8.81 15.97
CA LYS A 94 5.91 -7.72 16.88
C LYS A 94 5.42 -6.49 16.12
N ALA A 95 6.10 -6.09 15.04
CA ALA A 95 5.71 -4.91 14.25
C ALA A 95 4.25 -4.99 13.76
N TYR A 96 3.82 -6.15 13.23
CA TYR A 96 2.46 -6.31 12.71
C TYR A 96 1.43 -6.74 13.77
N ASP A 97 1.85 -7.21 14.95
CA ASP A 97 0.97 -7.38 16.12
C ASP A 97 0.62 -6.02 16.75
N GLU A 98 1.61 -5.14 16.88
CA GLU A 98 1.49 -3.85 17.58
C GLU A 98 1.12 -2.68 16.66
N GLY A 99 1.31 -2.82 15.34
CA GLY A 99 0.94 -1.80 14.36
C GLY A 99 -0.56 -1.47 14.38
N GLN A 100 -0.94 -0.30 13.85
CA GLN A 100 -2.32 0.22 13.92
C GLN A 100 -3.34 -0.73 13.28
N GLY A 101 -2.92 -1.49 12.27
CA GLY A 101 -3.75 -2.50 11.61
C GLY A 101 -3.96 -3.78 12.44
N ASN A 102 -3.11 -4.05 13.44
CA ASN A 102 -3.01 -5.31 14.18
C ASN A 102 -3.23 -6.52 13.24
N GLU A 103 -2.39 -6.59 12.20
CA GLU A 103 -2.71 -7.29 10.96
C GLU A 103 -2.77 -8.81 11.10
N PHE A 104 -2.06 -9.37 12.07
CA PHE A 104 -2.16 -10.79 12.39
C PHE A 104 -3.50 -11.12 13.03
N THR A 105 -3.89 -10.38 14.08
CA THR A 105 -5.18 -10.59 14.77
C THR A 105 -6.35 -10.32 13.85
N THR A 106 -6.24 -9.29 13.02
CA THR A 106 -7.30 -8.92 12.08
C THR A 106 -7.30 -9.79 10.84
N GLY A 107 -6.27 -10.62 10.63
CA GLY A 107 -6.08 -11.52 9.50
C GLY A 107 -5.73 -10.83 8.17
N LYS A 108 -5.53 -9.50 8.17
CA LYS A 108 -5.16 -8.73 6.98
C LYS A 108 -3.80 -9.16 6.44
N PHE A 109 -2.86 -9.54 7.31
CA PHE A 109 -1.54 -10.03 6.91
C PHE A 109 -1.66 -11.29 6.03
N TYR A 110 -2.62 -12.18 6.32
CA TYR A 110 -2.81 -13.41 5.54
C TYR A 110 -3.58 -13.19 4.23
N SER A 111 -4.02 -11.95 3.97
CA SER A 111 -4.86 -11.66 2.82
C SER A 111 -4.12 -11.82 1.49
N VAL A 112 -4.85 -12.24 0.48
CA VAL A 112 -4.40 -12.50 -0.90
C VAL A 112 -3.50 -11.36 -1.42
N ALA A 113 -3.91 -10.10 -1.31
CA ALA A 113 -3.12 -8.96 -1.78
C ALA A 113 -2.62 -8.08 -0.63
N SER A 114 -2.12 -8.69 0.44
CA SER A 114 -1.53 -7.96 1.57
C SER A 114 -0.28 -7.18 1.15
N SER A 115 -0.34 -5.84 1.25
CA SER A 115 0.82 -4.94 1.13
C SER A 115 1.90 -5.28 2.16
N SER A 116 1.51 -5.58 3.40
CA SER A 116 2.41 -5.98 4.49
C SER A 116 3.25 -7.21 4.18
N ARG A 117 2.65 -8.27 3.61
CA ARG A 117 3.44 -9.43 3.18
C ARG A 117 4.37 -9.10 2.03
N PHE A 118 3.92 -8.25 1.12
CA PHE A 118 4.73 -7.82 0.00
C PHE A 118 5.89 -6.93 0.50
N ALA A 119 5.68 -6.12 1.52
CA ALA A 119 6.75 -5.42 2.23
C ALA A 119 7.74 -6.44 2.81
N VAL A 120 7.26 -7.39 3.62
CA VAL A 120 8.13 -8.41 4.21
C VAL A 120 8.89 -9.18 3.13
N SER A 121 8.28 -9.62 2.04
CA SER A 121 8.97 -10.40 1.00
C SER A 121 10.09 -9.65 0.28
N ASN A 122 9.98 -8.33 0.14
CA ASN A 122 11.00 -7.50 -0.49
C ASN A 122 12.14 -7.10 0.44
N PHE A 123 11.91 -7.11 1.75
CA PHE A 123 12.86 -6.68 2.77
C PHE A 123 13.27 -7.81 3.73
N SER A 124 13.13 -9.07 3.29
CA SER A 124 13.53 -10.24 4.05
C SER A 124 14.10 -11.35 3.17
N TYR A 125 14.73 -12.32 3.81
CA TYR A 125 15.23 -13.53 3.19
C TYR A 125 14.89 -14.75 4.05
N ASN A 126 14.75 -15.92 3.41
CA ASN A 126 14.55 -17.18 4.11
C ASN A 126 15.91 -17.74 4.56
N CYS A 127 16.06 -17.98 5.86
CA CYS A 127 17.21 -18.59 6.50
C CYS A 127 16.74 -19.80 7.32
N ASN A 128 16.89 -21.00 6.78
CA ASN A 128 16.48 -22.26 7.42
C ASN A 128 15.02 -22.23 7.90
N ASP A 129 14.10 -21.91 6.99
CA ASP A 129 12.66 -21.78 7.24
C ASP A 129 12.23 -20.62 8.16
N VAL A 130 13.18 -19.75 8.53
CA VAL A 130 12.92 -18.51 9.25
C VAL A 130 13.15 -17.33 8.32
N ILE A 131 12.11 -16.52 8.13
CA ILE A 131 12.12 -15.29 7.36
C ILE A 131 12.72 -14.19 8.23
N LYS A 132 13.93 -13.73 7.86
CA LYS A 132 14.71 -12.72 8.56
C LYS A 132 14.79 -11.45 7.74
N VAL A 133 14.80 -10.32 8.43
CA VAL A 133 14.97 -9.01 7.82
C VAL A 133 16.37 -8.90 7.21
N ILE A 134 16.48 -8.29 6.03
CA ILE A 134 17.79 -7.96 5.46
C ILE A 134 18.47 -6.87 6.30
N ASP A 135 19.80 -6.91 6.39
CA ASP A 135 20.61 -5.93 7.13
C ASP A 135 21.26 -4.88 6.21
N SER A 136 21.01 -4.99 4.92
CA SER A 136 21.69 -4.21 3.90
C SER A 136 20.93 -4.21 2.59
N ILE A 137 21.08 -3.11 1.85
CA ILE A 137 20.55 -2.94 0.49
C ILE A 137 21.71 -2.61 -0.44
N LYS A 138 21.58 -2.93 -1.73
CA LYS A 138 22.51 -2.42 -2.75
C LYS A 138 21.91 -1.20 -3.40
N ILE A 139 22.69 -0.13 -3.51
CA ILE A 139 22.36 1.07 -4.26
C ILE A 139 23.49 1.33 -5.23
N ASN A 140 23.19 1.37 -6.53
CA ASN A 140 24.20 1.53 -7.57
C ASN A 140 25.32 0.47 -7.47
N GLY A 141 24.94 -0.75 -7.10
CA GLY A 141 25.85 -1.87 -6.88
C GLY A 141 26.65 -1.81 -5.57
N VAL A 142 26.56 -0.73 -4.79
CA VAL A 142 27.25 -0.56 -3.51
C VAL A 142 26.36 -1.06 -2.37
N LYS A 143 26.90 -1.98 -1.55
CA LYS A 143 26.23 -2.47 -0.35
C LYS A 143 26.20 -1.37 0.72
N LYS A 144 25.01 -0.97 1.15
CA LYS A 144 24.77 -0.06 2.28
C LYS A 144 24.11 -0.84 3.41
N ASN A 145 24.62 -0.71 4.63
CA ASN A 145 23.99 -1.28 5.80
C ASN A 145 22.76 -0.44 6.19
N VAL A 146 21.68 -1.10 6.54
CA VAL A 146 20.43 -0.45 6.94
C VAL A 146 19.79 -1.22 8.10
N ASN A 147 19.17 -0.47 9.00
CA ASN A 147 18.21 -1.03 9.94
C ASN A 147 16.82 -0.84 9.37
N ILE A 148 16.05 -1.91 9.26
CA ILE A 148 14.71 -1.87 8.69
C ILE A 148 13.69 -1.87 9.80
N GLU A 149 12.76 -0.91 9.71
CA GLU A 149 11.58 -0.81 10.56
C GLU A 149 10.31 -1.04 9.74
N PHE A 150 9.51 -2.03 10.10
CA PHE A 150 8.17 -2.21 9.55
C PHE A 150 7.15 -1.44 10.38
N GLU A 151 6.07 -0.97 9.75
CA GLU A 151 4.93 -0.34 10.45
C GLU A 151 5.33 0.91 11.27
N LYS A 152 6.35 1.64 10.80
CA LYS A 152 6.92 2.79 11.51
C LYS A 152 5.89 3.90 11.62
N GLU A 153 5.52 4.25 12.85
CA GLU A 153 4.69 5.42 13.11
C GLU A 153 5.43 6.72 12.74
N LEU A 154 4.77 7.56 11.95
CA LEU A 154 5.25 8.90 11.64
C LEU A 154 4.52 9.92 12.49
N ASN A 155 5.27 10.69 13.28
CA ASN A 155 4.68 11.78 14.05
C ASN A 155 4.35 12.95 13.11
N VAL A 156 3.10 13.40 13.08
CA VAL A 156 2.67 14.57 12.29
C VAL A 156 2.30 15.78 13.15
N PHE A 157 2.13 15.60 14.47
CA PHE A 157 1.72 16.66 15.40
C PHE A 157 2.86 17.05 16.32
N ALA A 158 2.97 18.35 16.63
CA ALA A 158 4.02 18.90 17.51
C ALA A 158 3.88 18.48 18.98
N GLN A 159 2.68 18.10 19.42
CA GLN A 159 2.42 17.61 20.77
C GLN A 159 2.06 16.13 20.71
N ASP A 160 2.50 15.36 21.71
CA ASP A 160 2.15 13.97 21.85
C ASP A 160 0.65 13.84 22.15
N LYS A 161 -0.12 13.66 21.08
CA LYS A 161 -1.53 13.34 21.14
C LYS A 161 -1.65 11.82 21.08
N SER A 162 -1.30 11.15 22.18
CA SER A 162 -1.28 9.68 22.34
C SER A 162 -2.58 8.95 21.96
N LYS A 163 -3.70 9.68 21.74
CA LYS A 163 -4.99 9.14 21.28
C LYS A 163 -5.23 9.31 19.78
N ILE A 164 -4.27 9.86 19.04
CA ILE A 164 -4.41 10.10 17.62
C ILE A 164 -3.68 8.99 16.85
N SER A 165 -4.43 8.26 16.03
CA SER A 165 -3.85 7.43 14.98
C SER A 165 -2.93 8.28 14.12
N LYS A 166 -1.66 7.89 14.12
CA LYS A 166 -0.56 8.43 13.33
C LYS A 166 -0.47 7.64 12.03
N PRO A 167 -0.07 8.27 10.91
CA PRO A 167 0.24 7.51 9.71
C PRO A 167 1.38 6.51 10.00
N GLN A 168 1.30 5.33 9.41
CA GLN A 168 2.34 4.32 9.51
C GLN A 168 2.98 4.12 8.13
N MET A 169 4.29 4.21 8.09
CA MET A 169 5.07 3.84 6.92
C MET A 169 5.26 2.33 6.91
N ASP A 170 4.93 1.68 5.79
CA ASP A 170 5.04 0.22 5.68
C ASP A 170 6.47 -0.25 5.96
N VAL A 171 7.48 0.44 5.40
CA VAL A 171 8.90 0.16 5.61
C VAL A 171 9.71 1.44 5.74
N PHE A 172 10.55 1.51 6.75
CA PHE A 172 11.56 2.55 6.93
C PHE A 172 12.95 1.94 7.01
N LEU A 173 13.91 2.53 6.30
CA LEU A 173 15.29 2.09 6.28
C LEU A 173 16.15 3.19 6.87
N ALA A 174 16.75 2.91 8.04
CA ALA A 174 17.73 3.77 8.69
C ALA A 174 19.14 3.30 8.37
N GLY A 175 19.82 4.02 7.47
CA GLY A 175 21.25 3.89 7.21
C GLY A 175 21.94 5.25 7.20
N GLU A 176 22.95 5.40 6.34
CA GLU A 176 23.52 6.72 6.01
C GLU A 176 22.48 7.66 5.40
N GLU A 177 21.59 7.09 4.61
CA GLU A 177 20.41 7.74 4.04
C GLU A 177 19.15 7.11 4.65
N LYS A 178 18.09 7.91 4.77
CA LYS A 178 16.79 7.46 5.28
C LYS A 178 15.83 7.23 4.12
N TYR A 179 15.23 6.04 4.07
CA TYR A 179 14.21 5.70 3.08
C TYR A 179 12.89 5.43 3.77
N PHE A 180 11.85 6.10 3.30
CA PHE A 180 10.46 5.87 3.67
C PHE A 180 9.80 5.19 2.48
N VAL A 181 9.34 3.96 2.64
CA VAL A 181 8.79 3.16 1.56
C VAL A 181 7.37 2.75 1.89
N GLU A 182 6.45 3.23 1.07
CA GLU A 182 5.04 2.86 1.11
C GLU A 182 4.76 1.74 0.10
N VAL A 183 4.09 0.68 0.54
CA VAL A 183 3.85 -0.50 -0.29
C VAL A 183 2.40 -0.56 -0.73
N LYS A 184 2.19 -0.73 -2.03
CA LYS A 184 0.86 -0.77 -2.65
C LYS A 184 0.65 -2.04 -3.44
N CYS A 185 -0.47 -2.71 -3.20
CA CYS A 185 -0.89 -3.89 -3.92
C CYS A 185 -2.13 -3.57 -4.76
N HIS A 186 -3.30 -3.96 -4.28
CA HIS A 186 -4.56 -3.80 -5.01
C HIS A 186 -5.31 -2.49 -4.71
N GLU A 187 -4.73 -1.63 -3.86
CA GLU A 187 -5.27 -0.31 -3.51
C GLU A 187 -5.30 0.62 -4.72
N ILE A 188 -4.45 0.37 -5.73
CA ILE A 188 -4.42 1.11 -7.00
C ILE A 188 -5.67 0.89 -7.87
N LEU A 189 -6.47 -0.13 -7.54
CA LEU A 189 -7.74 -0.44 -8.21
C LEU A 189 -8.93 0.29 -7.58
N ASP A 190 -8.73 0.93 -6.43
CA ASP A 190 -9.74 1.78 -5.79
C ASP A 190 -9.70 3.19 -6.42
N SER A 191 -10.78 3.96 -6.31
CA SER A 191 -10.82 5.34 -6.83
C SER A 191 -10.57 6.35 -5.73
N HIS A 192 -9.50 7.13 -5.87
CA HIS A 192 -9.04 8.10 -4.88
C HIS A 192 -9.29 9.55 -5.30
N LYS A 193 -10.38 9.79 -6.04
CA LYS A 193 -10.70 11.11 -6.60
C LYS A 193 -10.86 12.19 -5.53
N ASN A 194 -11.52 11.85 -4.43
CA ASN A 194 -11.76 12.76 -3.32
C ASN A 194 -10.76 12.45 -2.20
N ILE A 195 -10.13 13.49 -1.68
CA ILE A 195 -9.14 13.42 -0.62
C ILE A 195 -9.86 13.69 0.71
N GLU A 196 -10.09 12.62 1.45
CA GLU A 196 -10.69 12.66 2.80
C GLU A 196 -9.64 13.00 3.88
N LEU A 197 -9.03 14.18 3.78
CA LEU A 197 -8.07 14.67 4.77
C LEU A 197 -8.79 15.30 5.97
N LYS A 198 -8.50 14.82 7.18
CA LYS A 198 -9.16 15.28 8.41
C LYS A 198 -8.74 16.71 8.74
N TRP A 199 -9.67 17.54 9.26
CA TRP A 199 -9.43 18.94 9.61
C TRP A 199 -8.22 19.14 10.53
N ARG A 200 -8.03 18.22 11.48
CA ARG A 200 -6.90 18.25 12.43
C ARG A 200 -5.53 18.34 11.75
N TYR A 201 -5.37 17.90 10.50
CA TYR A 201 -4.10 18.00 9.80
C TYR A 201 -3.67 19.46 9.57
N THR A 202 -4.59 20.42 9.62
CA THR A 202 -4.27 21.87 9.62
C THR A 202 -3.46 22.31 10.84
N GLU A 203 -3.43 21.50 11.91
CA GLU A 203 -2.63 21.75 13.11
C GLU A 203 -1.20 21.17 13.01
N CYS A 204 -0.86 20.47 11.92
CA CYS A 204 0.51 19.97 11.72
C CYS A 204 1.43 21.15 11.39
N PRO A 205 2.62 21.27 12.01
CA PRO A 205 3.55 22.36 11.72
C PRO A 205 3.88 22.50 10.23
N ASP A 206 4.01 21.36 9.55
CA ASP A 206 4.39 21.28 8.16
C ASP A 206 3.20 21.38 7.18
N PHE A 207 1.96 21.47 7.69
CA PHE A 207 0.79 21.67 6.84
C PHE A 207 0.90 22.98 6.04
N GLU A 208 1.54 23.98 6.64
CA GLU A 208 1.79 25.26 6.00
C GLU A 208 2.66 25.16 4.73
N GLN A 209 3.38 24.05 4.54
CA GLN A 209 4.24 23.85 3.37
C GLN A 209 3.50 23.25 2.17
N LEU A 210 2.26 22.76 2.35
CA LEU A 210 1.49 22.15 1.26
C LEU A 210 1.01 23.21 0.23
N PRO A 211 1.01 22.89 -1.08
CA PRO A 211 0.63 23.83 -2.13
C PRO A 211 -0.90 24.00 -2.27
N ILE A 212 -1.57 24.37 -1.19
CA ILE A 212 -3.02 24.55 -1.13
C ILE A 212 -3.38 25.99 -0.76
N LYS A 213 -4.48 26.51 -1.33
CA LYS A 213 -5.01 27.85 -1.03
C LYS A 213 -5.73 27.86 0.32
N LYS A 214 -4.99 28.19 1.38
CA LYS A 214 -5.45 28.09 2.77
C LYS A 214 -6.65 28.98 3.10
N GLU A 215 -6.72 30.14 2.46
CA GLU A 215 -7.81 31.10 2.59
C GLU A 215 -9.17 30.55 2.13
N LEU A 216 -9.17 29.44 1.38
CA LEU A 216 -10.37 28.77 0.89
C LEU A 216 -10.78 27.56 1.74
N LEU A 217 -10.01 27.22 2.77
CA LEU A 217 -10.24 26.01 3.56
C LEU A 217 -11.41 26.19 4.51
N GLU A 218 -12.31 25.22 4.45
CA GLU A 218 -13.49 25.12 5.28
C GLU A 218 -13.49 23.79 6.03
N LYS A 219 -14.18 23.74 7.16
CA LYS A 219 -14.41 22.53 7.94
C LYS A 219 -15.79 21.97 7.62
N LYS A 220 -15.86 20.69 7.25
CA LYS A 220 -17.13 19.97 7.06
C LYS A 220 -17.20 18.73 7.95
N ARG A 221 -18.30 18.55 8.66
CA ARG A 221 -18.60 17.30 9.40
C ARG A 221 -19.24 16.29 8.47
N ILE A 222 -18.71 15.07 8.48
CA ILE A 222 -19.21 13.94 7.71
C ILE A 222 -19.29 12.72 8.63
N THR A 223 -20.44 12.05 8.66
CA THR A 223 -20.60 10.79 9.38
C THR A 223 -19.99 9.65 8.56
N ASN A 224 -19.02 8.94 9.13
CA ASN A 224 -18.39 7.81 8.47
C ASN A 224 -19.26 6.54 8.53
N SER A 225 -18.83 5.47 7.83
CA SER A 225 -19.53 4.18 7.75
C SER A 225 -19.71 3.46 9.10
N LYS A 226 -19.01 3.92 10.15
CA LYS A 226 -19.13 3.42 11.52
C LYS A 226 -20.10 4.25 12.38
N GLY A 227 -20.72 5.30 11.82
CA GLY A 227 -21.62 6.21 12.52
C GLY A 227 -20.91 7.30 13.31
N ASN A 228 -19.59 7.43 13.19
CA ASN A 228 -18.84 8.47 13.88
C ASN A 228 -18.79 9.73 13.02
N GLU A 229 -19.07 10.88 13.62
CA GLU A 229 -18.83 12.18 12.97
C GLU A 229 -17.34 12.49 12.96
N GLU A 230 -16.81 12.77 11.78
CA GLU A 230 -15.43 13.23 11.60
C GLU A 230 -15.42 14.55 10.82
N GLU A 231 -14.44 15.38 11.12
CA GLU A 231 -14.27 16.68 10.49
C GLU A 231 -13.21 16.59 9.39
N TYR A 232 -13.58 17.02 8.20
CA TYR A 232 -12.75 17.00 6.99
C TYR A 232 -12.47 18.40 6.48
N ILE A 233 -11.34 18.54 5.79
CA ILE A 233 -10.97 19.75 5.07
C ILE A 233 -11.74 19.79 3.75
N THR A 234 -12.33 20.94 3.43
CA THR A 234 -13.07 21.17 2.19
C THR A 234 -12.73 22.53 1.58
N ILE A 235 -12.98 22.68 0.28
CA ILE A 235 -12.99 23.96 -0.43
C ILE A 235 -14.36 24.14 -1.06
N SER A 236 -15.04 25.26 -0.76
CA SER A 236 -16.39 25.55 -1.24
C SER A 236 -17.37 24.39 -0.96
N GLY A 237 -17.32 23.84 0.26
CA GLY A 237 -18.14 22.71 0.71
C GLY A 237 -17.82 21.33 0.10
N ASN A 238 -16.85 21.23 -0.81
CA ASN A 238 -16.45 19.97 -1.47
C ASN A 238 -15.17 19.40 -0.86
N LEU A 239 -15.05 18.07 -0.83
CA LEU A 239 -13.80 17.42 -0.44
C LEU A 239 -12.68 17.82 -1.40
N LEU A 240 -11.46 17.87 -0.87
CA LEU A 240 -10.27 18.20 -1.63
C LEU A 240 -10.05 17.20 -2.77
N THR A 241 -9.35 17.66 -3.79
CA THR A 241 -8.92 16.89 -4.96
C THR A 241 -7.45 17.19 -5.24
N ALA A 242 -6.79 16.37 -6.05
CA ALA A 242 -5.41 16.61 -6.46
C ALA A 242 -5.20 18.01 -7.09
N LYS A 243 -6.23 18.55 -7.76
CA LYS A 243 -6.21 19.88 -8.36
C LYS A 243 -6.02 21.00 -7.34
N ASP A 244 -6.54 20.82 -6.13
CA ASP A 244 -6.39 21.80 -5.04
C ASP A 244 -4.94 21.92 -4.56
N PHE A 245 -4.10 20.95 -4.91
CA PHE A 245 -2.65 20.91 -4.68
C PHE A 245 -1.84 21.22 -5.94
N GLY A 246 -2.47 21.73 -7.01
CA GLY A 246 -1.81 22.03 -8.28
C GLY A 246 -1.52 20.83 -9.18
N CYS A 247 -2.05 19.64 -8.85
CA CYS A 247 -1.84 18.43 -9.64
C CYS A 247 -3.03 18.18 -10.60
N GLU A 248 -2.76 18.08 -11.90
CA GLU A 248 -3.77 17.83 -12.93
C GLU A 248 -3.78 16.35 -13.33
N LEU A 249 -4.60 15.56 -12.63
CA LEU A 249 -4.69 14.12 -12.84
C LEU A 249 -5.84 13.76 -13.81
N LYS A 250 -5.58 12.82 -14.72
CA LYS A 250 -6.59 12.26 -15.64
C LYS A 250 -7.33 11.06 -15.07
N THR A 251 -6.66 10.35 -14.17
CA THR A 251 -7.11 9.14 -13.48
C THR A 251 -6.87 9.33 -11.98
N PHE A 252 -7.37 8.41 -11.15
CA PHE A 252 -7.34 8.54 -9.68
C PHE A 252 -6.99 7.20 -8.99
N HIS A 253 -5.92 6.56 -9.47
CA HIS A 253 -5.43 5.28 -8.94
C HIS A 253 -4.55 5.46 -7.70
N PHE A 254 -3.84 6.59 -7.61
CA PHE A 254 -2.93 6.86 -6.50
C PHE A 254 -3.66 7.35 -5.25
N ASP A 255 -3.37 6.75 -4.09
CA ASP A 255 -3.90 7.17 -2.80
C ASP A 255 -3.23 8.48 -2.32
N PHE A 256 -3.72 9.59 -2.89
CA PHE A 256 -3.21 10.93 -2.63
C PHE A 256 -3.37 11.33 -1.15
N LYS A 257 -4.43 10.86 -0.49
CA LYS A 257 -4.64 11.13 0.94
C LYS A 257 -3.50 10.54 1.76
N GLN A 258 -3.15 9.27 1.52
CA GLN A 258 -2.08 8.64 2.26
C GLN A 258 -0.72 9.27 1.93
N PHE A 259 -0.49 9.65 0.68
CA PHE A 259 0.68 10.44 0.28
C PHE A 259 0.83 11.71 1.12
N LEU A 260 -0.22 12.53 1.25
CA LEU A 260 -0.17 13.75 2.05
C LEU A 260 0.08 13.45 3.54
N CYS A 261 -0.56 12.42 4.08
CA CYS A 261 -0.36 12.03 5.47
C CYS A 261 1.09 11.60 5.74
N HIS A 262 1.68 10.84 4.83
CA HIS A 262 3.06 10.35 4.95
C HIS A 262 4.06 11.48 4.74
N LEU A 263 3.85 12.33 3.74
CA LEU A 263 4.69 13.50 3.50
C LEU A 263 4.77 14.41 4.73
N LEU A 264 3.64 14.74 5.36
CA LEU A 264 3.65 15.55 6.58
C LEU A 264 4.44 14.88 7.72
N GLY A 265 4.39 13.56 7.82
CA GLY A 265 5.15 12.79 8.79
C GLY A 265 6.65 12.81 8.51
N ILE A 266 7.02 12.65 7.24
CA ILE A 266 8.40 12.68 6.75
C ILE A 266 9.00 14.08 6.94
N LEU A 267 8.25 15.15 6.67
CA LEU A 267 8.71 16.52 6.90
C LEU A 267 9.03 16.75 8.38
N ASN A 268 8.13 16.30 9.25
CA ASN A 268 8.34 16.43 10.69
C ASN A 268 9.52 15.56 11.19
N GLU A 269 9.75 14.38 10.63
CA GLU A 269 10.80 13.47 11.08
C GLU A 269 12.18 13.78 10.48
N SER A 270 12.24 14.23 9.22
CA SER A 270 13.49 14.57 8.54
C SER A 270 14.10 15.88 9.02
N LYS A 271 13.30 16.83 9.53
CA LYS A 271 13.78 18.17 9.95
C LYS A 271 14.64 18.86 8.89
N GLY A 272 14.34 18.63 7.60
CA GLY A 272 15.06 19.20 6.47
C GLY A 272 16.31 18.42 6.03
N GLU A 273 16.59 17.27 6.64
CA GLU A 273 17.61 16.33 6.14
C GLU A 273 17.20 15.74 4.79
N LYS A 274 18.20 15.37 3.98
CA LYS A 274 17.94 14.67 2.72
C LYS A 274 17.40 13.27 3.00
N VAL A 275 16.24 12.95 2.42
CA VAL A 275 15.57 11.65 2.60
C VAL A 275 14.96 11.18 1.28
N HIS A 276 14.58 9.90 1.25
CA HIS A 276 13.97 9.26 0.10
C HIS A 276 12.53 8.84 0.46
N PHE A 277 11.54 9.23 -0.33
CA PHE A 277 10.15 8.79 -0.18
C PHE A 277 9.69 8.02 -1.42
N TYR A 278 9.57 6.70 -1.26
CA TYR A 278 9.38 5.76 -2.34
C TYR A 278 8.07 5.02 -2.23
N TYR A 279 7.46 4.70 -3.37
CA TYR A 279 6.35 3.77 -3.47
C TYR A 279 6.80 2.46 -4.13
N LEU A 280 6.58 1.34 -3.44
CA LEU A 280 6.80 0.01 -3.99
C LEU A 280 5.45 -0.60 -4.37
N PHE A 281 5.22 -0.76 -5.67
CA PHE A 281 3.97 -1.29 -6.21
C PHE A 281 4.13 -2.76 -6.60
N TYR A 282 3.12 -3.57 -6.27
CA TYR A 282 3.01 -4.90 -6.86
C TYR A 282 2.44 -4.80 -8.28
N LYS A 283 3.18 -5.30 -9.26
CA LYS A 283 2.80 -5.34 -10.68
C LYS A 283 2.53 -6.76 -11.15
N ASN A 284 1.31 -7.05 -11.57
CA ASN A 284 0.98 -8.38 -12.10
C ASN A 284 0.95 -8.35 -13.64
N GLU A 285 2.06 -8.69 -14.29
CA GLU A 285 2.17 -8.67 -15.76
C GLU A 285 1.11 -9.58 -16.42
N LEU A 286 0.87 -10.76 -15.87
CA LEU A 286 -0.14 -11.68 -16.40
C LEU A 286 -1.55 -11.08 -16.33
N PHE A 287 -1.88 -10.36 -15.26
CA PHE A 287 -3.15 -9.64 -15.17
C PHE A 287 -3.23 -8.52 -16.21
N ILE A 288 -2.15 -7.76 -16.42
CA ILE A 288 -2.10 -6.67 -17.40
C ILE A 288 -2.35 -7.20 -18.80
N GLU A 289 -1.60 -8.22 -19.20
CA GLU A 289 -1.68 -8.85 -20.52
C GLU A 289 -3.10 -9.33 -20.81
N ASN A 290 -3.73 -9.97 -19.83
CA ASN A 290 -5.03 -10.57 -20.05
C ASN A 290 -6.21 -9.60 -19.94
N GLU A 291 -6.13 -8.58 -19.07
CA GLU A 291 -7.20 -7.58 -18.95
C GLU A 291 -7.07 -6.45 -19.98
N GLY A 292 -5.93 -6.37 -20.69
CA GLY A 292 -5.66 -5.28 -21.64
C GLY A 292 -5.70 -3.90 -20.97
N THR A 293 -5.34 -3.82 -19.69
CA THR A 293 -5.48 -2.62 -18.87
C THR A 293 -4.27 -1.69 -18.99
N ARG A 294 -4.53 -0.38 -18.91
CA ARG A 294 -3.50 0.68 -18.88
C ARG A 294 -3.21 1.18 -17.46
N LEU A 295 -3.69 0.46 -16.45
CA LEU A 295 -3.62 0.82 -15.02
C LEU A 295 -2.25 1.37 -14.58
N TYR A 296 -1.17 0.66 -14.91
CA TYR A 296 0.16 1.06 -14.46
C TYR A 296 0.71 2.26 -15.24
N GLU A 297 0.41 2.37 -16.54
CA GLU A 297 0.76 3.56 -17.34
C GLU A 297 0.07 4.82 -16.81
N ASP A 298 -1.23 4.69 -16.51
CA ASP A 298 -2.05 5.77 -15.95
C ASP A 298 -1.54 6.16 -14.54
N LEU A 299 -1.23 5.17 -13.70
CA LEU A 299 -0.63 5.38 -12.38
C LEU A 299 0.74 6.07 -12.46
N GLU A 300 1.61 5.67 -13.39
CA GLU A 300 2.90 6.34 -13.60
C GLU A 300 2.73 7.79 -14.03
N ALA A 301 1.75 8.07 -14.90
CA ALA A 301 1.44 9.44 -15.31
C ALA A 301 0.93 10.29 -14.14
N GLU A 302 0.09 9.72 -13.26
CA GLU A 302 -0.33 10.36 -12.02
C GLU A 302 0.87 10.68 -11.13
N LEU A 303 1.71 9.69 -10.83
CA LEU A 303 2.89 9.83 -9.96
C LEU A 303 3.87 10.87 -10.50
N LYS A 304 4.15 10.87 -11.80
CA LYS A 304 5.04 11.86 -12.44
C LYS A 304 4.50 13.28 -12.27
N ASN A 305 3.20 13.49 -12.44
CA ASN A 305 2.59 14.81 -12.24
C ASN A 305 2.71 15.27 -10.77
N ILE A 306 2.38 14.38 -9.83
CA ILE A 306 2.44 14.67 -8.39
C ILE A 306 3.88 14.96 -7.97
N PHE A 307 4.81 14.07 -8.32
CA PHE A 307 6.21 14.21 -7.92
C PHE A 307 6.85 15.45 -8.54
N SER A 308 6.47 15.85 -9.75
CA SER A 308 6.95 17.12 -10.31
C SER A 308 6.54 18.31 -9.43
N VAL A 309 5.26 18.40 -9.03
CA VAL A 309 4.78 19.51 -8.19
C VAL A 309 5.44 19.51 -6.81
N PHE A 310 5.58 18.34 -6.20
CA PHE A 310 6.09 18.23 -4.83
C PHE A 310 7.61 18.26 -4.74
N SER A 311 8.36 17.79 -5.74
CA SER A 311 9.83 17.86 -5.74
C SER A 311 10.33 19.31 -5.78
N ASP A 312 9.64 20.18 -6.50
CA ASP A 312 9.96 21.61 -6.56
C ASP A 312 9.80 22.30 -5.20
N LEU A 313 8.85 21.83 -4.38
CA LEU A 313 8.57 22.38 -3.05
C LEU A 313 9.45 21.77 -1.97
N PHE A 314 9.86 20.51 -2.14
CA PHE A 314 10.58 19.73 -1.14
C PHE A 314 11.89 19.18 -1.72
N PRO A 315 12.89 20.04 -2.02
CA PRO A 315 14.13 19.63 -2.70
C PRO A 315 15.01 18.69 -1.87
N THR A 316 14.74 18.55 -0.56
CA THR A 316 15.41 17.61 0.32
C THR A 316 14.77 16.22 0.32
N ILE A 317 13.61 16.05 -0.34
CA ILE A 317 12.93 14.77 -0.45
C ILE A 317 13.07 14.27 -1.89
N GLU A 318 13.68 13.12 -2.05
CA GLU A 318 13.72 12.41 -3.32
C GLU A 318 12.49 11.51 -3.43
N PHE A 319 11.58 11.84 -4.34
CA PHE A 319 10.38 11.05 -4.59
C PHE A 319 10.63 10.00 -5.67
N GLY A 320 10.16 8.78 -5.45
CA GLY A 320 10.34 7.71 -6.42
C GLY A 320 9.28 6.61 -6.32
N PHE A 321 9.29 5.72 -7.31
CA PHE A 321 8.48 4.50 -7.28
C PHE A 321 9.18 3.36 -8.00
N MET A 322 8.78 2.13 -7.70
CA MET A 322 9.30 0.90 -8.31
C MET A 322 8.24 -0.21 -8.31
N TYR A 323 8.48 -1.25 -9.11
CA TYR A 323 7.56 -2.37 -9.30
C TYR A 323 8.23 -3.70 -9.02
N ASN A 324 7.64 -4.55 -8.17
CA ASN A 324 8.08 -5.94 -7.91
C ASN A 324 9.53 -6.16 -7.50
N ASP A 325 10.39 -5.16 -7.55
CA ASP A 325 11.80 -5.33 -7.32
C ASP A 325 12.07 -5.56 -5.84
N LYS A 326 12.97 -6.51 -5.55
CA LYS A 326 13.56 -6.55 -4.22
C LYS A 326 14.37 -5.28 -4.06
N PHE A 327 13.98 -4.46 -3.09
CA PHE A 327 14.60 -3.17 -2.82
C PHE A 327 16.11 -3.29 -2.54
N ASP A 328 16.59 -4.47 -2.15
CA ASP A 328 18.00 -4.78 -1.95
C ASP A 328 18.82 -4.98 -3.24
N THR A 329 18.17 -4.98 -4.40
CA THR A 329 18.81 -5.15 -5.72
C THR A 329 18.87 -3.88 -6.57
N LEU A 330 18.62 -2.70 -5.99
CA LEU A 330 18.62 -1.41 -6.72
C LEU A 330 19.97 -1.17 -7.41
N SER A 331 20.01 -1.49 -8.71
CA SER A 331 21.19 -1.38 -9.55
C SER A 331 21.36 0.05 -10.07
N GLU A 332 20.25 0.77 -10.29
CA GLU A 332 20.19 2.20 -10.56
C GLU A 332 18.81 2.70 -10.10
N ILE A 333 18.73 3.59 -9.09
CA ILE A 333 17.58 4.50 -9.04
C ILE A 333 17.85 5.48 -10.17
N ARG A 334 17.53 5.10 -11.41
CA ARG A 334 17.46 6.09 -12.47
C ARG A 334 16.37 7.05 -12.03
N ASN A 335 16.77 8.28 -11.70
CA ASN A 335 15.88 9.42 -11.82
C ASN A 335 15.21 9.28 -13.20
N ASN A 336 13.96 8.83 -13.23
CA ASN A 336 13.12 8.95 -14.42
C ASN A 336 12.74 10.43 -14.68
N PHE A 337 13.52 11.35 -14.09
CA PHE A 337 13.47 12.79 -14.21
C PHE A 337 14.90 13.25 -14.56
N SER A 338 15.26 13.12 -15.82
CA SER A 338 16.16 14.11 -16.43
C SER A 338 15.26 15.22 -16.96
N CYS A 339 15.48 16.45 -16.47
CA CYS A 339 14.82 17.67 -16.94
C CYS A 339 14.82 17.80 -18.47
#